data_AF-A0AAE0W3F5-F1
#
_entry.id   AF-A0AAE0W3F5-F1
#
_cell.length_a   1.000
_cell.length_b   1.000
_cell.length_c   1.000
_cell.angle_alpha   90.00
_cell.angle_beta   90.00
_cell.angle_gamma   90.00
#
_symmetry.space_group_name_H-M   'P 1'
#
loop_
_entity.id
_entity.type
_entity.pdbx_description
1 polymer ?
#
loop_
_entity_poly.entity_id
_entity_poly.type
_entity_poly.pdbx_seq_one_letter_code
_entity_poly.pdbx_strand_id
1 'polypeptide(L)'
;MSGILSGTAWGVLTELNPRKRQDFDFLVQILNIRFGSAELSEMYKANLQTRVKGKDESLSELAQSVRKLTRLAYPSADSDLLYILVIDYFIDSIPDSEIRLRIWELGLKTINEAESHAIRLEAQTCRKTKGIPSINLHSMKVV
;
A
#
# COMPACT_ATOMS: atom_id res chain seq x y z
N MET A 1 -35.14 2.98 -11.19
CA MET A 1 -33.73 3.24 -11.56
C MET A 1 -32.96 3.67 -10.32
N SER A 2 -32.50 2.71 -9.51
CA SER A 2 -31.62 2.97 -8.36
C SER A 2 -30.19 2.64 -8.80
N GLY A 3 -29.57 3.55 -9.54
CA GLY A 3 -28.22 3.36 -10.07
C GLY A 3 -27.21 4.22 -9.31
N ILE A 4 -26.23 3.56 -8.70
CA ILE A 4 -24.85 4.05 -8.44
C ILE A 4 -24.55 4.68 -7.05
N LEU A 5 -25.50 5.22 -6.28
CA LEU A 5 -25.21 5.77 -4.95
C LEU A 5 -25.94 5.01 -3.83
N SER A 6 -25.22 4.18 -3.06
CA SER A 6 -25.77 3.39 -1.93
C SER A 6 -25.18 3.81 -0.58
N GLY A 7 -25.95 3.66 0.49
CA GLY A 7 -25.48 3.87 1.87
C GLY A 7 -25.52 5.33 2.33
N THR A 8 -24.52 5.77 3.11
CA THR A 8 -24.42 7.14 3.65
C THR A 8 -24.49 8.24 2.60
N ALA A 9 -24.00 7.97 1.38
CA ALA A 9 -24.09 8.90 0.26
C ALA A 9 -25.54 9.13 -0.23
N TRP A 10 -26.44 8.16 -0.08
CA TRP A 10 -27.86 8.33 -0.36
C TRP A 10 -28.54 9.27 0.65
N GLY A 11 -28.15 9.17 1.93
CA GLY A 11 -28.64 10.06 2.99
C GLY A 11 -28.37 11.53 2.68
N VAL A 12 -27.13 11.84 2.28
CA VAL A 12 -26.73 13.20 1.87
C VAL A 12 -27.58 13.70 0.68
N LEU A 13 -27.89 12.83 -0.28
CA LEU A 13 -28.70 13.19 -1.44
C LEU A 13 -30.16 13.47 -1.06
N THR A 14 -30.72 12.73 -0.09
CA THR A 14 -32.09 12.95 0.41
C THR A 14 -32.27 14.21 1.25
N GLU A 15 -31.20 14.70 1.89
CA GLU A 15 -31.21 15.95 2.65
C GLU A 15 -31.18 17.21 1.76
N LEU A 16 -30.78 17.08 0.50
CA LEU A 16 -30.68 18.20 -0.44
C LEU A 16 -32.03 18.55 -1.06
N ASN A 17 -32.23 19.84 -1.35
CA ASN A 17 -33.41 20.33 -2.06
C ASN A 17 -33.51 19.74 -3.48
N PRO A 18 -34.71 19.38 -3.98
CA PRO A 18 -34.88 18.73 -5.29
C PRO A 18 -34.26 19.49 -6.47
N ARG A 19 -34.28 20.83 -6.43
CA ARG A 19 -33.67 21.70 -7.46
C ARG A 19 -32.13 21.63 -7.45
N LYS A 20 -31.52 21.43 -6.28
CA LYS A 20 -30.06 21.30 -6.11
C LYS A 20 -29.57 19.88 -6.39
N ARG A 21 -30.45 18.88 -6.41
CA ARG A 21 -30.12 17.50 -6.83
C ARG A 21 -29.96 17.36 -8.35
N GLN A 22 -30.49 18.29 -9.12
CA GLN A 22 -30.38 18.32 -10.59
C GLN A 22 -29.11 19.02 -11.08
N ASP A 23 -28.41 19.72 -10.19
CA ASP A 23 -27.14 20.36 -10.46
C ASP A 23 -26.00 19.36 -10.17
N PHE A 24 -25.36 18.89 -11.25
CA PHE A 24 -24.30 17.89 -11.17
C PHE A 24 -23.06 18.43 -10.47
N ASP A 25 -22.66 19.68 -10.75
CA ASP A 25 -21.46 20.29 -10.18
C ASP A 25 -21.62 20.51 -8.68
N PHE A 26 -22.81 20.95 -8.26
CA PHE A 26 -23.14 21.10 -6.85
C PHE A 26 -23.15 19.75 -6.10
N LEU A 27 -23.64 18.69 -6.74
CA LEU A 27 -23.65 17.34 -6.16
C LEU A 27 -22.22 16.81 -5.98
N VAL A 28 -21.38 16.94 -7.01
CA VAL A 28 -19.96 16.55 -6.94
C VAL A 28 -19.24 17.36 -5.86
N GLN A 29 -19.52 18.65 -5.73
CA GLN A 29 -18.93 19.50 -4.70
C GLN A 29 -19.31 19.04 -3.28
N ILE A 30 -20.59 18.76 -3.01
CA ILE A 30 -21.02 18.28 -1.69
C ILE A 30 -20.45 16.91 -1.37
N LEU A 31 -20.42 16.01 -2.35
CA LEU A 31 -19.82 14.69 -2.16
C LEU A 31 -18.32 14.83 -1.90
N ASN A 32 -17.62 15.74 -2.57
CA ASN A 32 -16.21 16.03 -2.28
C ASN A 32 -16.00 16.68 -0.91
N ILE A 33 -16.87 17.60 -0.48
CA ILE A 33 -16.79 18.21 0.85
C ILE A 33 -17.02 17.15 1.95
N ARG A 34 -17.96 16.23 1.73
CA ARG A 34 -18.37 15.26 2.75
C ARG A 34 -17.55 13.97 2.74
N PHE A 35 -17.08 13.54 1.57
CA PHE A 35 -16.39 12.26 1.35
C PHE A 35 -15.01 12.39 0.70
N GLY A 36 -14.71 13.51 0.04
CA GLY A 36 -13.40 13.85 -0.52
C GLY A 36 -12.54 14.65 0.45
N SER A 37 -12.69 14.38 1.75
CA SER A 37 -12.12 15.20 2.81
C SER A 37 -10.59 15.05 2.81
N ALA A 38 -9.88 16.17 2.85
CA ALA A 38 -8.40 16.20 2.92
C ALA A 38 -7.89 15.38 4.12
N GLU A 39 -8.70 15.29 5.18
CA GLU A 39 -8.45 14.48 6.37
C GLU A 39 -8.39 12.97 6.04
N LEU A 40 -9.22 12.47 5.11
CA LEU A 40 -9.13 11.09 4.64
C LEU A 40 -7.85 10.84 3.85
N SER A 41 -7.49 11.75 2.95
CA SER A 41 -6.21 11.69 2.21
C SER A 41 -5.03 11.68 3.18
N GLU A 42 -5.03 12.53 4.19
CA GLU A 42 -3.97 12.61 5.20
C GLU A 42 -3.90 11.35 6.07
N MET A 43 -5.05 10.79 6.45
CA MET A 43 -5.12 9.49 7.12
C MET A 43 -4.52 8.38 6.25
N TYR A 44 -4.80 8.35 4.95
CA TYR A 44 -4.21 7.34 4.06
C TYR A 44 -2.70 7.54 3.89
N LYS A 45 -2.20 8.78 3.88
CA LYS A 45 -0.75 9.06 3.90
C LYS A 45 -0.09 8.55 5.18
N ALA A 46 -0.70 8.79 6.34
CA ALA A 46 -0.20 8.26 7.61
C ALA A 46 -0.20 6.72 7.63
N ASN A 47 -1.23 6.09 7.07
CA ASN A 47 -1.29 4.63 6.91
C ASN A 47 -0.20 4.08 5.97
N LEU A 48 0.17 4.81 4.91
CA LEU A 48 1.30 4.45 4.05
C LEU A 48 2.64 4.55 4.76
N GLN A 49 2.87 5.64 5.49
CA GLN A 49 4.13 5.88 6.20
C GLN A 49 4.41 4.85 7.29
N THR A 50 3.34 4.36 7.92
CA THR A 50 3.42 3.34 8.99
C THR A 50 3.26 1.92 8.45
N ARG A 51 3.15 1.75 7.13
CA ARG A 51 2.91 0.46 6.52
C ARG A 51 4.16 -0.41 6.60
N VAL A 52 3.99 -1.59 7.18
CA VAL A 52 5.02 -2.65 7.19
C VAL A 52 4.32 -3.98 6.91
N LYS A 53 4.98 -4.88 6.18
CA LYS A 53 4.49 -6.24 5.89
C LYS A 53 4.11 -6.97 7.18
N GLY A 54 2.89 -7.52 7.23
CA GLY A 54 2.47 -8.41 8.31
C GLY A 54 3.24 -9.73 8.31
N LYS A 55 3.28 -10.43 9.46
CA LYS A 55 3.97 -11.74 9.57
C LYS A 55 3.37 -12.80 8.62
N ASP A 56 2.05 -12.84 8.56
CA ASP A 56 1.28 -13.80 7.75
C ASP A 56 0.83 -13.21 6.41
N GLU A 57 1.27 -11.98 6.10
CA GLU A 57 0.92 -11.30 4.87
C GLU A 57 1.89 -11.68 3.75
N SER A 58 1.35 -11.97 2.57
CA SER A 58 2.14 -12.19 1.36
C SER A 58 2.63 -10.88 0.76
N LEU A 59 3.76 -10.92 0.03
CA LEU A 59 4.26 -9.75 -0.70
C LEU A 59 3.26 -9.23 -1.74
N SER A 60 2.44 -10.12 -2.32
CA SER A 60 1.38 -9.74 -3.25
C SER A 60 0.24 -8.97 -2.59
N GLU A 61 -0.23 -9.42 -1.42
CA GLU A 61 -1.23 -8.69 -0.63
C GLU A 61 -0.68 -7.32 -0.19
N LEU A 62 0.58 -7.28 0.24
CA LEU A 62 1.26 -6.03 0.56
C LEU A 62 1.26 -5.08 -0.65
N ALA A 63 1.71 -5.54 -1.81
CA ALA A 63 1.78 -4.73 -3.03
C ALA A 63 0.39 -4.21 -3.46
N GLN A 64 -0.65 -5.05 -3.39
CA GLN A 64 -2.03 -4.62 -3.66
C GLN A 64 -2.52 -3.57 -2.67
N SER A 65 -2.23 -3.75 -1.39
CA SER A 65 -2.62 -2.80 -0.34
C SER A 65 -1.94 -1.43 -0.54
N VAL A 66 -0.64 -1.42 -0.87
CA VAL A 66 0.14 -0.19 -1.12
C VAL A 66 -0.39 0.54 -2.36
N ARG A 67 -0.68 -0.17 -3.46
CA ARG A 67 -1.32 0.43 -4.66
C ARG A 67 -2.63 1.13 -4.30
N LYS A 68 -3.49 0.44 -3.54
CA LYS A 68 -4.79 0.96 -3.13
C LYS A 68 -4.64 2.18 -2.22
N LEU A 69 -3.80 2.10 -1.20
CA LEU A 69 -3.55 3.18 -0.25
C LEU A 69 -2.96 4.40 -0.94
N THR A 70 -2.03 4.24 -1.87
CA THR A 70 -1.39 5.36 -2.60
C THR A 70 -2.41 6.11 -3.44
N ARG A 71 -3.31 5.41 -4.14
CA ARG A 71 -4.38 6.05 -4.91
C ARG A 71 -5.38 6.82 -4.03
N LEU A 72 -5.62 6.34 -2.81
CA LEU A 72 -6.51 7.01 -1.86
C LEU A 72 -5.82 8.18 -1.13
N ALA A 73 -4.51 8.06 -0.89
CA ALA A 73 -3.69 9.11 -0.29
C ALA A 73 -3.47 10.29 -1.23
N TYR A 74 -3.36 10.04 -2.54
CA TYR A 74 -3.05 11.05 -3.55
C TYR A 74 -4.06 11.03 -4.72
N PRO A 75 -5.34 11.36 -4.48
CA PRO A 75 -6.39 11.26 -5.50
C PRO A 75 -6.21 12.23 -6.68
N SER A 76 -5.45 13.30 -6.50
CA SER A 76 -5.17 14.33 -7.52
C SER A 76 -3.75 14.26 -8.09
N ALA A 77 -2.94 13.29 -7.69
CA ALA A 77 -1.59 13.13 -8.22
C ALA A 77 -1.62 12.53 -9.63
N ASP A 78 -0.62 12.90 -10.42
CA ASP A 78 -0.42 12.32 -11.74
C ASP A 78 -0.04 10.83 -11.65
N SER A 79 -0.37 10.07 -12.69
CA SER A 79 -0.14 8.63 -12.74
C SER A 79 1.34 8.30 -12.58
N ASP A 80 2.23 9.05 -13.22
CA ASP A 80 3.67 8.85 -13.14
C ASP A 80 4.21 9.03 -11.70
N LEU A 81 3.72 10.05 -11.00
CA LEU A 81 4.05 10.26 -9.59
C LEU A 81 3.50 9.14 -8.71
N LEU A 82 2.27 8.69 -8.95
CA LEU A 82 1.70 7.55 -8.23
C LEU A 82 2.53 6.28 -8.41
N TYR A 83 3.05 6.01 -9.61
CA TYR A 83 3.90 4.85 -9.86
C TYR A 83 5.18 4.89 -9.01
N ILE A 84 5.84 6.04 -8.96
CA ILE A 84 7.05 6.24 -8.15
C ILE A 84 6.73 6.01 -6.67
N LEU A 85 5.70 6.68 -6.16
CA LEU A 85 5.29 6.57 -4.75
C LEU A 85 4.94 5.13 -4.36
N VAL A 86 4.20 4.43 -5.23
CA VAL A 86 3.82 3.03 -4.98
C VAL A 86 5.05 2.13 -4.84
N ILE A 87 6.09 2.34 -5.65
CA ILE A 87 7.34 1.56 -5.59
C ILE A 87 8.10 1.88 -4.30
N ASP A 88 8.28 3.17 -3.99
CA ASP A 88 9.02 3.61 -2.80
C ASP A 88 8.36 3.09 -1.51
N TYR A 89 7.04 3.30 -1.36
CA TYR A 89 6.31 2.80 -0.20
C TYR A 89 6.31 1.28 -0.12
N PHE A 90 6.28 0.57 -1.27
CA PHE A 90 6.37 -0.89 -1.26
C PHE A 90 7.72 -1.36 -0.75
N ILE A 91 8.83 -0.76 -1.21
CA ILE A 91 10.18 -1.07 -0.75
C ILE A 91 10.29 -0.79 0.75
N ASP A 92 9.87 0.39 1.20
CA ASP A 92 9.94 0.78 2.61
C ASP A 92 9.11 -0.14 3.53
N SER A 93 8.00 -0.68 3.02
CA SER A 93 7.14 -1.61 3.76
C SER A 93 7.76 -2.99 3.99
N ILE A 94 8.88 -3.34 3.32
CA ILE A 94 9.54 -4.64 3.48
C ILE A 94 10.40 -4.63 4.76
N PRO A 95 10.23 -5.62 5.66
CA PRO A 95 10.93 -5.64 6.95
C PRO A 95 12.42 -5.98 6.84
N ASP A 96 12.80 -6.76 5.84
CA ASP A 96 14.19 -7.19 5.63
C ASP A 96 14.99 -6.10 4.88
N SER A 97 15.97 -5.52 5.56
CA SER A 97 16.79 -4.43 5.02
C SER A 97 17.71 -4.86 3.86
N GLU A 98 18.15 -6.12 3.81
CA GLU A 98 18.96 -6.65 2.70
C GLU A 98 18.10 -6.80 1.45
N ILE A 99 16.85 -7.26 1.61
CA ILE A 99 15.89 -7.33 0.50
C ILE A 99 15.57 -5.92 -0.02
N ARG A 100 15.30 -4.95 0.87
CA ARG A 100 15.07 -3.56 0.46
C ARG A 100 16.22 -2.99 -0.35
N LEU A 101 17.45 -3.12 0.16
CA LEU A 101 18.63 -2.56 -0.49
C LEU A 101 18.81 -3.13 -1.91
N ARG A 102 18.68 -4.45 -2.06
CA ARG A 102 18.77 -5.09 -3.38
C ARG A 102 17.69 -4.63 -4.35
N ILE A 103 16.45 -4.46 -3.89
CA ILE A 103 15.36 -3.99 -4.76
C ILE A 103 15.61 -2.54 -5.17
N TRP A 104 16.08 -1.70 -4.24
CA TRP A 104 16.41 -0.31 -4.50
C TRP A 104 17.53 -0.16 -5.54
N GLU A 105 18.60 -0.97 -5.44
CA GLU A 105 19.72 -1.00 -6.39
C GLU A 105 19.29 -1.38 -7.82
N LEU A 106 18.20 -2.14 -7.99
CA LEU A 106 17.74 -2.58 -9.31
C LEU A 106 17.06 -1.47 -10.12
N GLY A 107 16.68 -0.35 -9.50
CA GLY A 107 16.05 0.78 -10.21
C GLY A 107 14.78 0.38 -10.96
N LEU A 108 13.91 -0.38 -10.30
CA LEU A 108 12.74 -0.99 -10.93
C LEU A 108 11.73 0.07 -11.37
N LYS A 109 11.06 -0.17 -12.50
CA LYS A 109 10.14 0.80 -13.12
C LYS A 109 8.69 0.49 -12.80
N THR A 110 8.40 -0.74 -12.42
CA THR A 110 7.04 -1.16 -12.07
C THR A 110 7.01 -1.88 -10.74
N ILE A 111 5.89 -1.70 -10.02
CA ILE A 111 5.66 -2.46 -8.79
C ILE A 111 5.54 -3.97 -9.04
N ASN A 112 5.12 -4.40 -10.23
CA ASN A 112 5.06 -5.83 -10.55
C ASN A 112 6.47 -6.46 -10.62
N GLU A 113 7.44 -5.71 -11.18
CA GLU A 113 8.85 -6.09 -11.13
C GLU A 113 9.35 -6.13 -9.68
N ALA A 114 9.07 -5.09 -8.90
CA ALA A 114 9.45 -5.02 -7.48
C ALA A 114 8.91 -6.19 -6.68
N GLU A 115 7.64 -6.53 -6.87
CA GLU A 115 6.96 -7.66 -6.26
C GLU A 115 7.63 -9.00 -6.65
N SER A 116 7.87 -9.21 -7.94
CA SER A 116 8.49 -10.44 -8.45
C SER A 116 9.91 -10.64 -7.91
N HIS A 117 10.70 -9.56 -7.87
CA HIS A 117 12.06 -9.58 -7.33
C HIS A 117 12.06 -9.80 -5.81
N ALA A 118 11.16 -9.14 -5.07
CA ALA A 118 11.01 -9.32 -3.63
C ALA A 118 10.69 -10.78 -3.27
N ILE A 119 9.74 -11.40 -3.97
CA ILE A 119 9.36 -12.82 -3.76
C ILE A 119 10.57 -13.73 -3.99
N ARG A 120 11.33 -13.49 -5.07
CA ARG A 120 12.53 -14.27 -5.39
C ARG A 120 13.62 -14.13 -4.33
N LEU A 121 13.78 -12.94 -3.75
CA LEU A 121 14.76 -12.69 -2.69
C LEU A 121 14.32 -13.31 -1.35
N GLU A 122 13.05 -13.19 -0.98
CA GLU A 122 12.49 -13.81 0.23
C GLU A 122 12.68 -15.34 0.19
N ALA A 123 12.45 -15.98 -0.96
CA ALA A 123 12.70 -17.40 -1.15
C ALA A 123 14.17 -17.80 -0.98
N GLN A 124 15.13 -16.93 -1.34
CA GLN A 124 16.57 -17.19 -1.15
C GLN A 124 16.96 -17.03 0.32
N THR A 125 16.45 -16.02 1.01
CA THR A 125 16.69 -15.80 2.45
C THR A 125 16.17 -16.97 3.28
N CYS A 126 14.96 -17.46 2.98
CA CYS A 126 14.39 -18.67 3.60
C CYS A 126 15.25 -19.93 3.42
N ARG A 127 16.03 -20.03 2.34
CA ARG A 127 16.97 -21.15 2.14
C ARG A 127 18.22 -20.98 2.99
N LYS A 128 18.78 -19.77 3.06
CA LYS A 128 20.00 -19.48 3.86
C LYS A 128 19.77 -19.75 5.36
N THR A 129 18.61 -19.36 5.90
CA THR A 129 18.30 -19.54 7.33
C THR A 129 18.10 -21.00 7.74
N LYS A 130 17.65 -21.86 6.83
CA LYS A 130 17.53 -23.31 7.05
C LYS A 130 18.85 -24.08 6.92
N GLY A 131 19.92 -23.43 6.46
CA GLY A 131 21.21 -24.04 6.14
C GLY A 131 22.32 -23.89 7.19
N ILE A 132 22.05 -23.27 8.35
CA ILE A 132 23.04 -23.13 9.44
C ILE A 132 22.66 -24.12 10.56
N PRO A 133 23.25 -25.34 10.60
CA PRO A 133 23.21 -26.14 11.82
C PRO A 133 24.05 -25.43 12.87
N SER A 134 23.45 -25.12 14.01
CA SER A 134 24.14 -24.60 15.20
C SER A 134 25.24 -25.57 15.62
N ILE A 135 26.48 -25.30 15.23
CA ILE A 135 27.64 -26.04 15.71
C ILE A 135 27.84 -25.62 17.17
N ASN A 136 27.38 -26.46 18.09
CA ASN A 136 27.48 -26.22 19.52
C ASN A 136 28.96 -26.36 19.93
N LEU A 137 29.70 -25.25 19.90
CA LEU A 137 31.13 -25.18 20.19
C LEU A 137 31.42 -25.16 21.69
N HIS A 138 30.82 -26.07 22.47
CA HIS A 138 31.00 -26.16 23.92
C HIS A 138 31.45 -27.53 24.43
N SER A 139 31.94 -28.42 23.55
CA SER A 139 32.39 -29.77 23.94
C SER A 139 33.82 -30.12 23.50
N MET A 140 34.72 -29.14 23.41
CA MET A 140 36.17 -29.40 23.39
C MET A 140 36.80 -28.83 24.65
N LYS A 141 36.74 -29.60 25.76
CA LYS A 141 37.82 -29.55 26.74
C LYS A 141 38.95 -30.42 26.20
N VAL A 142 40.01 -29.75 25.79
CA VAL A 142 41.31 -30.32 25.44
C VAL A 142 42.10 -30.44 26.74
N VAL A 143 42.61 -31.66 26.98
CA VAL A 143 43.56 -32.09 28.03
C VAL A 143 43.00 -32.16 29.46
#